data_AF-A0A636P0M4-F1
#
_entry.id   AF-A0A636P0M4-F1
#
_cell.length_a   1.000
_cell.length_b   1.000
_cell.length_c   1.000
_cell.angle_alpha   90.00
_cell.angle_beta   90.00
_cell.angle_gamma   90.00
#
_symmetry.space_group_name_H-M   'P 1'
#
loop_
_entity.id
_entity.type
_entity.pdbx_description
1 polymer ?
#
loop_
_entity_poly.entity_id
_entity_poly.type
_entity_poly.pdbx_seq_one_letter_code
_entity_poly.pdbx_strand_id
1 'polypeptide(L)'
;MNKIEFITLMSFPMEWLDLDMYPDLLFLKQLNGYEVGHEDSSDHDRNGSFHWWLKKKPSKDELMKLVRLALIDPDQFLSEDIIRYIKKSSHFDRDVDALIEKLRDEKTQQTRRASRDMHRDQ
;
A
#
# COMPACT_ATOMS: atom_id res chain seq x y z
N MET A 1 13.38 -2.24 -18.28
CA MET A 1 12.50 -1.48 -17.38
C MET A 1 13.26 -1.24 -16.09
N ASN A 2 13.39 0.02 -15.67
CA ASN A 2 13.94 0.39 -14.37
C ASN A 2 12.84 0.35 -13.27
N LYS A 3 13.23 0.53 -12.00
CA LYS A 3 12.30 0.42 -10.86
C LYS A 3 11.16 1.43 -10.91
N ILE A 4 11.43 2.68 -11.30
CA ILE A 4 10.43 3.75 -11.37
C ILE A 4 9.44 3.45 -12.50
N GLU A 5 9.94 3.03 -13.66
CA GLU A 5 9.11 2.59 -14.78
C GLU A 5 8.20 1.43 -14.37
N PHE A 6 8.73 0.45 -13.64
CA PHE A 6 7.96 -0.71 -13.19
C PHE A 6 6.87 -0.35 -12.19
N ILE A 7 7.18 0.44 -11.16
CA ILE A 7 6.19 0.89 -10.18
C ILE A 7 5.06 1.68 -10.85
N THR A 8 5.41 2.55 -11.80
CA THR A 8 4.44 3.35 -12.52
C THR A 8 3.54 2.45 -13.38
N LEU A 9 4.15 1.52 -14.12
CA LEU A 9 3.44 0.58 -14.98
C LEU A 9 2.48 -0.33 -14.19
N MET A 10 2.91 -0.78 -13.02
CA MET A 10 2.14 -1.66 -12.14
C MET A 10 1.25 -0.90 -11.14
N SER A 11 1.03 0.39 -11.37
CA SER A 11 0.12 1.23 -10.58
C SER A 11 0.39 1.18 -9.06
N PHE A 12 1.66 1.07 -8.68
CA PHE A 12 2.06 1.18 -7.27
C PHE A 12 2.02 2.66 -6.85
N PRO A 13 1.52 2.96 -5.63
CA PRO A 13 1.74 4.27 -5.02
C PRO A 13 3.23 4.61 -4.94
N MET A 14 3.62 5.83 -5.31
CA MET A 14 5.04 6.25 -5.31
C MET A 14 5.66 6.22 -3.91
N GLU A 15 4.84 6.29 -2.87
CA GLU A 15 5.22 6.21 -1.47
C GLU A 15 5.93 4.89 -1.12
N TRP A 16 5.78 3.85 -1.95
CA TRP A 16 6.60 2.62 -1.84
C TRP A 16 8.10 2.92 -1.96
N LEU A 17 8.48 3.88 -2.80
CA LEU A 17 9.86 4.36 -2.93
C LEU A 17 10.21 5.34 -1.80
N ASP A 18 9.34 6.30 -1.50
CA ASP A 18 9.61 7.34 -0.50
C ASP A 18 9.81 6.77 0.92
N LEU A 19 9.12 5.66 1.23
CA LEU A 19 9.23 4.97 2.52
C LEU A 19 10.32 3.89 2.55
N ASP A 20 11.08 3.74 1.46
CA ASP A 20 12.08 2.67 1.26
C ASP A 20 11.50 1.26 1.45
N MET A 21 10.25 1.06 1.02
CA MET A 21 9.53 -0.21 1.15
C MET A 21 9.56 -1.06 -0.12
N TYR A 22 10.22 -0.57 -1.19
CA TYR A 22 10.40 -1.31 -2.44
C TYR A 22 11.89 -1.51 -2.78
N PRO A 23 12.59 -2.36 -2.01
CA PRO A 23 14.02 -2.59 -2.19
C PRO A 23 14.34 -3.27 -3.53
N ASP A 24 15.56 -3.12 -4.03
CA ASP A 24 16.00 -3.69 -5.32
C ASP A 24 15.75 -5.19 -5.41
N LEU A 25 15.91 -5.92 -4.31
CA LEU A 25 15.66 -7.36 -4.28
C LEU A 25 14.19 -7.71 -4.57
N LEU A 26 13.25 -6.92 -4.06
CA LEU A 26 11.82 -7.12 -4.32
C LEU A 26 11.50 -6.77 -5.77
N PHE A 27 11.99 -5.61 -6.23
CA PHE A 27 11.86 -5.18 -7.62
C PHE A 27 12.38 -6.22 -8.61
N LEU A 28 13.61 -6.70 -8.45
CA LEU A 28 14.22 -7.69 -9.34
C LEU A 28 13.43 -9.00 -9.35
N LYS A 29 12.86 -9.41 -8.22
CA LYS A 29 12.03 -10.61 -8.13
C LYS A 29 10.75 -10.48 -8.95
N GLN A 30 10.08 -9.33 -8.89
CA GLN A 30 8.84 -9.09 -9.65
C GLN A 30 9.13 -8.86 -11.13
N LEU A 31 10.17 -8.08 -11.44
CA LEU A 31 10.60 -7.86 -12.83
C LEU A 31 10.95 -9.18 -13.53
N ASN A 32 11.58 -10.13 -12.84
CA ASN A 32 11.91 -11.43 -13.43
C ASN A 32 10.68 -12.32 -13.70
N GLY A 33 9.56 -12.07 -13.04
CA GLY A 33 8.29 -12.77 -13.25
C GLY A 33 7.29 -12.01 -14.12
N TYR A 34 7.69 -10.87 -14.67
CA TYR A 34 6.82 -9.97 -15.40
C TYR A 34 6.67 -10.40 -16.88
N GLU A 35 5.43 -10.39 -17.36
CA GLU A 35 5.07 -10.57 -18.76
C GLU A 35 4.13 -9.44 -19.20
N VAL A 36 4.18 -9.09 -20.49
CA VAL A 36 3.26 -8.08 -21.06
C VAL A 36 1.82 -8.59 -20.93
N GLY A 37 0.93 -7.75 -20.41
CA GLY A 37 -0.45 -8.08 -20.06
C GLY A 37 -0.66 -8.26 -18.54
N HIS A 38 0.40 -8.36 -17.73
CA HIS A 38 0.27 -8.43 -16.27
C HIS A 38 -0.18 -7.09 -15.65
N GLU A 39 -0.05 -5.98 -16.37
CA GLU A 39 -0.48 -4.64 -15.93
C GLU A 39 -1.97 -4.59 -15.57
N ASP A 40 -2.79 -5.35 -16.31
CA ASP A 40 -4.24 -5.45 -16.12
C ASP A 40 -4.63 -6.12 -14.78
N SER A 41 -3.67 -6.82 -14.15
CA SER A 41 -3.83 -7.49 -12.85
C SER A 41 -2.71 -7.11 -11.89
N SER A 42 -2.31 -5.84 -11.95
CA SER A 42 -1.24 -5.28 -11.14
C SER A 42 -1.49 -5.33 -9.63
N ASP A 43 -2.73 -5.56 -9.19
CA ASP A 43 -3.07 -5.85 -7.80
C ASP A 43 -2.38 -7.11 -7.27
N HIS A 44 -2.14 -8.12 -8.12
CA HIS A 44 -1.37 -9.30 -7.74
C HIS A 44 0.06 -8.96 -7.34
N ASP A 45 0.73 -8.07 -8.07
CA ASP A 45 2.08 -7.63 -7.75
C ASP A 45 2.13 -6.72 -6.51
N ARG A 46 1.16 -5.83 -6.34
CA ARG A 46 1.04 -5.02 -5.11
C ARG A 46 0.81 -5.92 -3.91
N ASN A 47 -0.13 -6.86 -4.00
CA ASN A 47 -0.40 -7.86 -2.96
C ASN A 47 0.85 -8.70 -2.63
N GLY A 48 1.56 -9.16 -3.67
CA GLY A 48 2.81 -9.89 -3.53
C GLY A 48 3.88 -9.12 -2.74
N SER A 49 3.95 -7.80 -2.93
CA SER A 49 4.87 -6.91 -2.23
C SER A 49 4.56 -6.79 -0.73
N PHE A 50 3.29 -6.62 -0.37
CA PHE A 50 2.87 -6.63 1.04
C PHE A 50 3.19 -7.97 1.71
N HIS A 51 2.85 -9.08 1.05
CA HIS A 51 3.12 -10.41 1.60
C HIS A 51 4.61 -10.75 1.68
N TRP A 52 5.45 -10.19 0.80
CA TRP A 52 6.90 -10.32 0.90
C TRP A 52 7.42 -9.75 2.22
N TRP A 53 6.94 -8.57 2.62
CA TRP A 53 7.28 -7.97 3.91
C TRP A 53 6.68 -8.73 5.08
N LEU A 54 5.38 -9.04 5.05
CA LEU A 54 4.69 -9.72 6.14
C LEU A 54 5.31 -11.09 6.47
N LYS A 55 5.75 -11.85 5.45
CA LYS A 55 6.45 -13.14 5.64
C LYS A 55 7.79 -13.00 6.36
N LYS A 56 8.45 -11.84 6.26
CA LYS A 56 9.73 -11.54 6.92
C LYS A 56 9.57 -11.11 8.37
N LYS A 57 8.35 -11.06 8.91
CA LYS A 57 8.05 -10.57 10.27
C LYS A 57 8.57 -9.14 10.46
N PRO A 58 7.98 -8.17 9.76
CA PRO A 58 8.47 -6.79 9.76
C PRO A 58 8.46 -6.23 11.18
N SER A 59 9.41 -5.35 11.45
CA SER A 59 9.48 -4.53 12.65
C SER A 59 8.23 -3.64 12.78
N LYS A 60 8.05 -3.02 13.95
CA LYS A 60 6.94 -2.09 14.18
C LYS A 60 6.97 -0.90 13.20
N ASP A 61 8.15 -0.33 12.93
CA ASP A 61 8.29 0.79 11.99
C ASP A 61 7.87 0.38 10.57
N GLU A 62 8.32 -0.78 10.11
CA GLU A 62 7.92 -1.34 8.82
C GLU A 62 6.42 -1.65 8.78
N LEU A 63 5.82 -2.17 9.86
CA LEU A 63 4.36 -2.34 9.94
C LEU A 63 3.61 -1.01 9.80
N MET A 64 4.09 0.05 10.45
CA MET A 64 3.47 1.39 10.32
C MET A 64 3.58 1.92 8.89
N LYS A 65 4.69 1.66 8.18
CA LYS A 65 4.84 1.96 6.76
C LYS A 65 3.89 1.13 5.89
N LEU A 66 3.76 -0.17 6.16
CA LEU A 66 2.80 -1.04 5.45
C LEU A 66 1.35 -0.59 5.66
N VAL A 67 0.99 -0.11 6.86
CA VAL A 67 -0.35 0.49 7.10
C VAL A 67 -0.56 1.70 6.19
N ARG A 68 0.42 2.61 6.11
CA ARG A 68 0.32 3.80 5.24
C ARG A 68 0.13 3.40 3.79
N LEU A 69 0.95 2.46 3.30
CA LEU A 69 0.89 1.96 1.93
C LEU A 69 -0.43 1.25 1.61
N ALA A 70 -0.95 0.45 2.54
CA ALA A 70 -2.23 -0.24 2.36
C ALA A 70 -3.39 0.76 2.20
N LEU A 71 -3.47 1.78 3.06
CA LEU A 71 -4.60 2.70 3.07
C LEU A 71 -4.63 3.70 1.90
N ILE A 72 -3.50 3.88 1.22
CA ILE A 72 -3.39 4.67 -0.02
C ILE A 72 -3.43 3.80 -1.29
N ASP A 73 -3.46 2.46 -1.16
CA ASP A 73 -3.56 1.58 -2.32
C ASP A 73 -4.84 1.90 -3.11
N PRO A 74 -4.77 1.94 -4.46
CA PRO A 74 -5.94 2.22 -5.28
C PRO A 74 -7.04 1.16 -5.12
N ASP A 75 -6.69 -0.08 -4.76
CA ASP A 75 -7.66 -1.15 -4.52
C ASP A 75 -8.04 -1.23 -3.03
N GLN A 76 -9.29 -0.87 -2.74
CA GLN A 76 -9.83 -0.91 -1.37
C GLN A 76 -9.98 -2.33 -0.81
N PHE A 77 -10.26 -3.32 -1.66
CA PHE A 77 -10.37 -4.71 -1.21
C PHE A 77 -9.00 -5.26 -0.82
N LEU A 78 -7.97 -4.96 -1.63
CA LEU A 78 -6.59 -5.27 -1.28
C LEU A 78 -6.18 -4.58 0.02
N SER A 79 -6.44 -3.27 0.13
CA SER A 79 -6.18 -2.49 1.36
C SER A 79 -6.75 -3.18 2.60
N GLU A 80 -8.05 -3.51 2.59
CA GLU A 80 -8.70 -4.14 3.74
C GLU A 80 -8.14 -5.54 4.03
N ASP A 81 -7.79 -6.32 3.00
CA ASP A 81 -7.19 -7.63 3.21
C ASP A 81 -5.82 -7.51 3.88
N ILE A 82 -4.96 -6.62 3.40
CA ILE A 82 -3.63 -6.37 3.98
C ILE A 82 -3.73 -5.87 5.42
N ILE A 83 -4.67 -4.98 5.73
CA ILE A 83 -4.90 -4.53 7.11
C ILE A 83 -5.24 -5.73 8.02
N ARG A 84 -6.05 -6.70 7.56
CA ARG A 84 -6.33 -7.93 8.34
C ARG A 84 -5.07 -8.76 8.60
N TYR A 85 -4.13 -8.82 7.65
CA TYR A 85 -2.87 -9.51 7.87
C TYR A 85 -1.93 -8.75 8.81
N ILE A 86 -1.87 -7.42 8.70
CA ILE A 86 -1.09 -6.57 9.62
C ILE A 86 -1.54 -6.77 11.06
N LYS A 87 -2.86 -6.81 11.31
CA LYS A 87 -3.44 -7.05 12.65
C LYS A 87 -3.08 -8.43 13.25
N LYS A 88 -2.62 -9.38 12.42
CA LYS A 88 -2.13 -10.70 12.86
C LYS A 88 -0.62 -10.77 13.05
N SER A 89 0.12 -9.70 12.73
CA SER A 89 1.57 -9.67 12.87
C SER A 89 2.01 -9.68 14.34
N SER A 90 3.16 -10.29 14.63
CA SER A 90 3.69 -10.39 16.00
C SER A 90 4.06 -9.05 16.63
N HIS A 91 4.36 -8.03 15.81
CA HIS A 91 4.70 -6.68 16.27
C HIS A 91 3.50 -5.71 16.18
N PHE A 92 2.29 -6.23 15.98
CA PHE A 92 1.08 -5.41 16.04
C PHE A 92 0.79 -4.99 17.49
N ASP A 93 0.60 -3.69 17.71
CA ASP A 93 0.27 -3.13 19.02
C ASP A 93 -0.70 -1.95 18.91
N ARG A 94 -0.94 -1.28 20.04
CA ARG A 94 -1.88 -0.16 20.14
C ARG A 94 -1.51 1.03 19.26
N ASP A 95 -0.23 1.27 19.00
CA ASP A 95 0.19 2.40 18.18
C ASP A 95 -0.07 2.12 16.70
N VAL A 96 0.13 0.87 16.28
CA VAL A 96 -0.21 0.44 14.91
C VAL A 96 -1.74 0.52 14.70
N ASP A 97 -2.54 0.07 15.66
CA ASP A 97 -4.00 0.17 15.56
C ASP A 97 -4.48 1.63 15.55
N ALA A 98 -3.94 2.48 16.44
CA ALA A 98 -4.25 3.90 16.48
C ALA A 98 -3.90 4.61 15.16
N LEU A 99 -2.82 4.22 14.49
CA LEU A 99 -2.46 4.76 13.18
C LEU A 99 -3.50 4.38 12.11
N ILE A 100 -4.00 3.14 12.11
CA ILE A 100 -5.01 2.68 11.16
C ILE A 100 -6.27 3.53 11.28
N GLU A 101 -6.78 3.68 12.50
CA GLU A 101 -8.01 4.45 12.75
C GLU A 101 -7.83 5.93 12.38
N LYS A 102 -6.70 6.54 12.79
CA LYS A 102 -6.38 7.93 12.44
C LYS A 102 -6.40 8.16 10.92
N LEU A 103 -5.73 7.31 10.13
CA LEU A 103 -5.63 7.50 8.69
C LEU A 103 -6.97 7.26 7.97
N ARG A 104 -7.80 6.34 8.46
CA ARG A 104 -9.17 6.14 7.96
C ARG A 104 -10.07 7.34 8.22
N ASP A 105 -9.96 7.93 9.41
CA ASP A 105 -10.68 9.15 9.77
C ASP A 105 -10.26 10.32 8.88
N GLU A 106 -8.96 10.51 8.67
CA GLU A 106 -8.42 11.54 7.78
C GLU A 106 -8.94 11.38 6.34
N LYS A 107 -8.91 10.15 5.79
CA LYS A 107 -9.46 9.84 4.45
C LYS A 107 -10.95 10.17 4.36
N THR A 108 -11.72 9.80 5.38
CA THR A 108 -13.16 10.08 5.46
C THR A 108 -13.45 11.58 5.50
N GLN A 109 -12.67 12.34 6.26
CA GLN A 109 -12.82 13.79 6.35
C GLN A 109 -12.46 14.49 5.03
N GLN A 110 -11.41 14.03 4.35
CA GLN A 110 -11.01 14.57 3.04
C GLN A 110 -12.11 14.36 2.00
N THR A 111 -12.69 13.16 1.91
CA THR A 111 -13.81 12.88 1.00
C THR A 111 -15.00 13.80 1.27
N ARG A 112 -15.37 14.00 2.55
CA ARG A 112 -16.48 14.89 2.93
C ARG A 112 -16.23 16.36 2.55
N ARG A 113 -14.99 16.84 2.65
CA ARG A 113 -14.62 18.20 2.24
C ARG A 113 -14.73 18.35 0.73
N ALA A 114 -14.13 17.44 -0.03
CA ALA A 114 -14.19 17.44 -1.49
C ALA A 114 -15.64 17.43 -2.02
N SER A 115 -16.53 16.63 -1.43
CA SER A 115 -17.94 16.62 -1.81
C SER A 115 -18.67 17.94 -1.52
N ARG A 116 -18.29 18.67 -0.46
CA ARG A 116 -18.89 19.96 -0.12
C ARG A 116 -18.43 21.07 -1.05
N ASP A 117 -17.16 21.07 -1.43
CA ASP A 117 -16.59 22.08 -2.33
C ASP A 117 -17.19 21.95 -3.74
N MET A 118 -17.42 20.74 -4.25
CA MET A 118 -18.09 20.52 -5.54
C MET A 118 -19.55 21.02 -5.61
N HIS A 119 -20.25 21.10 -4.48
CA HIS A 119 -21.64 21.60 -4.42
C HIS A 119 -21.70 23.13 -4.26
N ARG A 120 -20.57 23.80 -4.06
CA ARG A 120 -20.50 25.26 -3.87
C ARG A 120 -20.23 26.02 -5.18
N ASP A 121 -19.78 25.31 -6.21
CA ASP A 121 -19.44 25.82 -7.54
C ASP A 121 -20.53 25.52 -8.60
N GLN A 122 -21.74 25.12 -8.17
CA GLN A 122 -22.96 24.99 -9.00
C GLN A 122 -24.01 26.02 -8.57
#